data_AF-A0A7J9L0S7-F1
#
_entry.id   AF-A0A7J9L0S7-F1
#
_cell.length_a   1.000
_cell.length_b   1.000
_cell.length_c   1.000
_cell.angle_alpha   90.00
_cell.angle_beta   90.00
_cell.angle_gamma   90.00
#
_symmetry.space_group_name_H-M   'P 1'
#
loop_
_entity.id
_entity.type
_entity.pdbx_description
1 polymer ?
#
loop_
_entity_poly.entity_id
_entity_poly.type
_entity_poly.pdbx_seq_one_letter_code
_entity_poly.pdbx_strand_id
1 'polypeptide(L)'
;MDSIQEMDNSSISQDGVASHAPSSSSSTASRYENQKRRDWNTFMQYLKNHRPPLALSWCSGAHVLEFLRYLDRFGKTKVHTPICPFYGYPNPPAPCPCPFRQAWGSLDALIGRLRAAFEENGGKPEANPFGTRAVRLYLREVRDLQSKARGISYEKKKRKRPSSAHQQTPSLPFPPPRPPPPGAC
;
A
#
# COMPACT_ATOMS: atom_id res chain seq x y z
N MET A 1 56.90 -17.43 33.53
CA MET A 1 55.78 -17.10 32.63
C MET A 1 54.51 -17.61 33.31
N ASP A 2 53.84 -16.66 33.95
CA ASP A 2 52.71 -16.69 34.90
C ASP A 2 51.59 -17.72 34.75
N SER A 3 51.48 -18.58 35.77
CA SER A 3 50.41 -18.82 36.75
C SER A 3 49.05 -18.04 36.76
N ILE A 4 47.98 -18.84 36.98
CA ILE A 4 46.82 -18.66 37.91
C ILE A 4 45.53 -17.89 37.44
N GLN A 5 44.52 -18.69 37.08
CA GLN A 5 43.15 -18.85 37.62
C GLN A 5 42.45 -17.79 38.56
N GLU A 6 41.12 -17.64 38.30
CA GLU A 6 39.97 -17.15 39.11
C GLU A 6 39.63 -15.64 39.23
N MET A 7 38.31 -15.43 39.32
CA MET A 7 37.52 -14.19 39.31
C MET A 7 37.46 -13.48 40.68
N ASP A 8 37.31 -12.16 40.67
CA ASP A 8 36.60 -11.32 41.66
C ASP A 8 36.18 -10.01 40.92
N ASN A 9 34.90 -9.70 40.67
CA ASN A 9 33.82 -9.21 41.54
C ASN A 9 33.94 -7.72 41.98
N SER A 10 32.82 -7.01 41.77
CA SER A 10 32.40 -5.71 42.35
C SER A 10 32.85 -4.36 41.74
N SER A 11 31.88 -3.80 41.00
CA SER A 11 31.22 -2.49 41.20
C SER A 11 31.88 -1.19 40.73
N ILE A 12 31.30 -0.62 39.67
CA ILE A 12 30.86 0.79 39.71
C ILE A 12 29.59 1.00 38.86
N SER A 13 28.55 1.52 39.50
CA SER A 13 27.31 1.98 38.89
C SER A 13 27.53 3.36 38.28
N GLN A 14 26.94 3.64 37.11
CA GLN A 14 26.37 4.95 36.83
C GLN A 14 25.34 4.91 35.70
N ASP A 15 24.15 5.41 36.07
CA ASP A 15 23.00 5.79 35.26
C ASP A 15 23.36 6.38 33.89
N GLY A 16 22.88 5.73 32.84
CA GLY A 16 22.87 6.24 31.47
C GLY A 16 21.47 6.14 30.91
N VAL A 17 20.68 7.18 31.15
CA VAL A 17 19.35 7.43 30.57
C VAL A 17 19.23 6.93 29.13
N ALA A 18 18.44 5.87 28.93
CA ALA A 18 17.99 5.44 27.61
C ALA A 18 17.03 6.50 27.06
N SER A 19 17.62 7.56 26.51
CA SER A 19 16.91 8.62 25.81
C SER A 19 16.30 8.04 24.54
N HIS A 20 14.98 8.02 24.49
CA HIS A 20 14.20 7.75 23.28
C HIS A 20 14.72 8.59 22.11
N ALA A 21 15.29 7.93 21.08
CA ALA A 21 15.56 8.57 19.80
C ALA A 21 14.41 8.28 18.82
N PRO A 22 13.65 9.28 18.33
CA PRO A 22 12.79 9.13 17.17
C PRO A 22 13.61 9.43 15.90
N SER A 23 14.49 8.51 15.47
CA SER A 23 15.30 8.67 14.24
C SER A 23 14.74 7.93 13.01
N SER A 24 13.52 7.38 13.10
CA SER A 24 12.87 6.68 11.98
C SER A 24 12.24 7.62 10.93
N SER A 25 12.01 8.89 11.26
CA SER A 25 11.36 9.86 10.36
C SER A 25 12.28 10.35 9.24
N SER A 26 13.56 10.63 9.53
CA SER A 26 14.52 11.12 8.53
C SER A 26 14.90 10.04 7.50
N SER A 27 15.05 8.80 7.93
CA SER A 27 15.38 7.66 7.06
C SER A 27 14.23 7.30 6.11
N THR A 28 12.99 7.38 6.58
CA THR A 28 11.79 7.11 5.76
C THR A 28 11.54 8.22 4.73
N ALA A 29 11.69 9.49 5.13
CA ALA A 29 11.63 10.62 4.20
C ALA A 29 12.70 10.50 3.10
N SER A 30 13.96 10.22 3.47
CA SER A 30 15.05 10.00 2.51
C SER A 30 14.78 8.85 1.52
N ARG A 31 14.17 7.75 1.99
CA ARG A 31 13.79 6.63 1.11
C ARG A 31 12.74 7.05 0.08
N TYR A 32 11.70 7.75 0.52
CA TYR A 32 10.64 8.24 -0.37
C TYR A 32 11.21 9.20 -1.43
N GLU A 33 12.06 10.15 -1.00
CA GLU A 33 12.71 11.12 -1.88
C GLU A 33 13.59 10.44 -2.95
N ASN A 34 14.41 9.47 -2.55
CA ASN A 34 15.21 8.70 -3.49
C ASN A 34 14.36 7.89 -4.47
N GLN A 35 13.23 7.34 -4.03
CA GLN A 35 12.30 6.64 -4.92
C GLN A 35 11.68 7.60 -5.93
N LYS A 36 11.19 8.77 -5.47
CA LYS A 36 10.60 9.81 -6.31
C LYS A 36 11.57 10.28 -7.38
N ARG A 37 12.84 10.54 -7.01
CA ARG A 37 13.89 10.93 -7.95
C ARG A 37 14.15 9.86 -9.03
N ARG A 38 14.20 8.57 -8.65
CA ARG A 38 14.37 7.47 -9.62
C ARG A 38 13.21 7.36 -10.59
N ASP A 39 12.00 7.47 -10.08
CA ASP A 39 10.78 7.39 -10.88
C ASP A 39 10.71 8.57 -11.86
N TRP A 40 11.04 9.77 -11.38
CA TRP A 40 11.14 10.97 -12.21
C TRP A 40 12.16 10.81 -13.33
N ASN A 41 13.38 10.37 -13.01
CA ASN A 41 14.43 10.13 -14.01
C ASN A 41 14.00 9.07 -15.03
N THR A 42 13.34 8.01 -14.59
CA THR A 42 12.79 6.97 -15.48
C THR A 42 11.77 7.55 -16.44
N PHE A 43 10.86 8.40 -15.95
CA PHE A 43 9.86 9.06 -16.78
C PHE A 43 10.50 10.03 -17.78
N MET A 44 11.45 10.86 -17.33
CA MET A 44 12.18 11.78 -18.21
C MET A 44 12.97 11.03 -19.29
N GLN A 45 13.56 9.88 -18.95
CA GLN A 45 14.21 9.03 -19.94
C GLN A 45 13.22 8.42 -20.94
N TYR A 46 12.04 8.00 -20.48
CA TYR A 46 10.97 7.52 -21.35
C TYR A 46 10.56 8.59 -22.38
N LEU A 47 10.38 9.85 -21.97
CA LEU A 47 10.04 10.95 -22.88
C LEU A 47 11.14 11.21 -23.93
N LYS A 48 12.42 11.16 -23.52
CA LYS A 48 13.57 11.32 -24.44
C LYS A 48 13.65 10.19 -25.47
N ASN A 49 13.26 8.98 -25.08
CA ASN A 49 13.28 7.81 -25.96
C ASN A 49 12.05 7.73 -26.89
N HIS A 50 11.04 8.57 -26.67
CA HIS A 50 9.88 8.67 -27.55
C HIS A 50 10.31 9.14 -28.96
N ARG A 51 9.58 8.72 -29.99
CA ARG A 51 9.84 9.15 -31.38
C ARG A 51 8.58 9.80 -31.97
N PRO A 52 8.58 11.13 -32.19
CA PRO A 52 9.67 12.10 -31.95
C PRO A 52 9.94 12.33 -30.44
N PRO A 53 11.15 12.80 -30.05
CA PRO A 53 11.46 13.10 -28.65
C PRO A 53 10.48 14.13 -28.07
N LEU A 54 9.94 13.83 -26.89
CA LEU A 54 8.96 14.69 -26.24
C LEU A 54 9.62 15.53 -25.15
N ALA A 55 9.41 16.85 -25.23
CA ALA A 55 9.72 17.75 -24.12
C ALA A 55 8.63 17.66 -23.04
N LEU A 56 9.01 17.86 -21.78
CA LEU A 56 8.06 17.82 -20.65
C LEU A 56 6.92 18.83 -20.81
N SER A 57 7.19 20.01 -21.40
CA SER A 57 6.18 21.05 -21.67
C SER A 57 5.10 20.63 -22.68
N TRP A 58 5.38 19.59 -23.48
CA TRP A 58 4.46 19.04 -24.49
C TRP A 58 3.89 17.69 -24.01
N CYS A 59 4.31 17.24 -22.82
CA CYS A 59 3.77 16.04 -22.19
C CYS A 59 2.32 16.29 -21.79
N SER A 60 1.48 15.30 -22.05
CA SER A 60 0.04 15.35 -21.78
C SER A 60 -0.38 14.07 -21.06
N GLY A 61 -1.64 14.01 -20.61
CA GLY A 61 -2.17 12.80 -19.99
C GLY A 61 -2.06 11.57 -20.89
N ALA A 62 -2.09 11.72 -22.22
CA ALA A 62 -1.94 10.59 -23.15
C ALA A 62 -0.56 9.94 -23.06
N HIS A 63 0.51 10.73 -23.05
CA HIS A 63 1.89 10.26 -22.90
C HIS A 63 2.10 9.58 -21.53
N VAL A 64 1.46 10.10 -20.48
CA VAL A 64 1.46 9.44 -19.17
C VAL A 64 0.78 8.07 -19.23
N LEU A 65 -0.38 7.96 -19.88
CA LEU A 65 -1.07 6.67 -20.02
C LEU A 65 -0.25 5.66 -20.82
N GLU A 66 0.43 6.11 -21.87
CA GLU A 66 1.33 5.27 -22.65
C GLU A 66 2.51 4.79 -21.80
N PHE A 67 3.11 5.67 -21.00
CA PHE A 67 4.14 5.31 -20.04
C PHE A 67 3.66 4.23 -19.07
N LEU A 68 2.46 4.37 -18.49
CA LEU A 68 1.90 3.37 -17.57
C LEU A 68 1.71 2.01 -18.24
N ARG A 69 1.29 1.98 -19.52
CA ARG A 69 1.18 0.73 -20.30
C ARG A 69 2.55 0.16 -20.67
N TYR A 70 3.54 1.00 -20.91
CA TYR A 70 4.92 0.56 -21.12
C TYR A 70 5.47 -0.16 -19.89
N LEU A 71 5.15 0.32 -18.67
CA LEU A 71 5.58 -0.31 -17.42
C LEU A 71 5.00 -1.71 -17.19
N ASP A 72 3.85 -2.04 -17.79
CA ASP A 72 3.27 -3.37 -17.70
C ASP A 72 4.19 -4.46 -18.26
N ARG A 73 5.10 -4.13 -19.20
CA ARG A 73 6.11 -5.06 -19.73
C ARG A 73 7.06 -5.60 -18.68
N PHE A 74 7.26 -4.84 -17.61
CA PHE A 74 8.11 -5.19 -16.47
C PHE A 74 7.27 -5.54 -15.22
N GLY A 75 5.98 -5.79 -15.44
CA GLY A 75 5.04 -6.18 -14.40
C GLY A 75 5.39 -7.50 -13.74
N LYS A 76 5.08 -7.62 -12.46
CA LYS A 76 5.25 -8.87 -11.68
C LYS A 76 3.94 -9.49 -11.22
N THR A 77 2.82 -8.81 -11.48
CA THR A 77 1.49 -9.30 -11.10
C THR A 77 0.86 -10.04 -12.26
N LYS A 78 0.41 -11.29 -12.06
CA LYS A 78 -0.45 -11.98 -13.02
C LYS A 78 -1.84 -11.34 -13.02
N VAL A 79 -2.32 -10.87 -14.17
CA VAL A 79 -3.66 -10.29 -14.31
C VAL A 79 -4.47 -11.16 -15.27
N HIS A 80 -5.45 -11.89 -14.72
CA HIS A 80 -6.31 -12.76 -15.52
C HIS A 80 -7.22 -11.97 -16.45
N THR A 81 -7.30 -12.40 -17.72
CA THR A 81 -8.26 -11.85 -18.68
C THR A 81 -9.68 -12.39 -18.41
N PRO A 82 -10.76 -11.71 -18.80
CA PRO A 82 -12.13 -12.17 -18.54
C PRO A 82 -12.46 -13.57 -19.09
N ILE A 83 -11.77 -13.98 -20.16
CA ILE A 83 -11.90 -15.31 -20.78
C ILE A 83 -11.03 -16.39 -20.11
N CYS A 84 -10.20 -16.02 -19.13
CA CYS A 84 -9.34 -16.96 -18.42
C CYS A 84 -10.18 -17.83 -17.49
N PRO A 85 -10.00 -19.17 -17.47
CA PRO A 85 -10.70 -20.06 -16.55
C PRO A 85 -10.50 -19.71 -15.06
N PHE A 86 -9.38 -19.04 -14.75
CA PHE A 86 -9.06 -18.59 -13.39
C PHE A 86 -9.45 -17.13 -13.10
N TYR A 87 -10.21 -16.47 -13.98
CA TYR A 87 -10.69 -15.11 -13.71
C TYR A 87 -11.56 -15.11 -12.44
N GLY A 88 -11.21 -14.27 -11.46
CA GLY A 88 -11.93 -14.22 -10.19
C GLY A 88 -11.49 -15.26 -9.15
N TYR A 89 -10.45 -16.05 -9.42
CA TYR A 89 -9.90 -17.01 -8.46
C TYR A 89 -8.65 -16.43 -7.78
N PRO A 90 -8.65 -16.22 -6.45
CA PRO A 90 -7.51 -15.61 -5.73
C PRO A 90 -6.28 -16.52 -5.65
N ASN A 91 -6.48 -17.84 -5.66
CA ASN A 91 -5.40 -18.82 -5.66
C ASN A 91 -5.65 -19.86 -6.78
N PRO A 92 -5.18 -19.61 -8.01
CA PRO A 92 -5.42 -20.50 -9.14
C PRO A 92 -4.65 -21.82 -8.97
N PRO A 93 -5.29 -22.99 -9.19
CA PRO A 93 -4.67 -24.30 -8.98
C PRO A 93 -3.64 -24.69 -10.06
N ALA A 94 -3.59 -23.95 -11.18
CA ALA A 94 -2.68 -24.20 -12.29
C ALA A 94 -2.23 -22.88 -12.97
N PRO A 95 -1.09 -22.87 -13.68
CA PRO A 95 -0.63 -21.69 -14.43
C PRO A 95 -1.54 -21.39 -15.62
N CYS A 96 -1.53 -20.13 -16.08
CA CYS A 96 -2.28 -19.69 -17.27
C CYS A 96 -1.44 -18.76 -18.18
N PRO A 97 -1.84 -18.56 -19.45
CA PRO A 97 -1.11 -17.71 -20.38
C PRO A 97 -1.36 -16.21 -20.18
N CYS A 98 -2.08 -15.79 -19.13
CA CYS A 98 -2.39 -14.38 -18.92
C CYS A 98 -1.13 -13.50 -18.76
N PRO A 99 -1.14 -12.23 -19.17
CA PRO A 99 0.05 -11.38 -19.07
C PRO A 99 0.39 -11.02 -17.62
N PHE A 100 1.66 -10.73 -17.37
CA PHE A 100 2.06 -9.99 -16.18
C PHE A 100 1.93 -8.49 -16.43
N ARG A 101 1.49 -7.76 -15.41
CA ARG A 101 1.28 -6.30 -15.44
C ARG A 101 1.72 -5.69 -14.11
N GLN A 102 1.81 -4.37 -14.04
CA GLN A 102 2.05 -3.68 -12.78
C GLN A 102 0.84 -3.87 -11.86
N ALA A 103 1.07 -3.98 -10.55
CA ALA A 103 -0.03 -3.92 -9.60
C ALA A 103 -0.65 -2.52 -9.61
N TRP A 104 -1.97 -2.42 -9.53
CA TRP A 104 -2.66 -1.12 -9.54
C TRP A 104 -2.13 -0.17 -8.46
N GLY A 105 -1.85 -0.67 -7.25
CA GLY A 105 -1.30 0.12 -6.15
C GLY A 105 0.12 0.63 -6.42
N SER A 106 0.93 -0.11 -7.18
CA SER A 106 2.25 0.36 -7.61
C SER A 106 2.15 1.50 -8.61
N LEU A 107 1.21 1.42 -9.57
CA LEU A 107 0.95 2.50 -10.53
C LEU A 107 0.40 3.76 -9.84
N ASP A 108 -0.53 3.61 -8.90
CA ASP A 108 -1.12 4.72 -8.16
C ASP A 108 -0.06 5.46 -7.32
N ALA A 109 0.76 4.72 -6.57
CA ALA A 109 1.85 5.28 -5.79
C ALA A 109 2.92 5.96 -6.68
N LEU A 110 3.22 5.39 -7.85
CA LEU A 110 4.12 5.99 -8.83
C LEU A 110 3.57 7.33 -9.34
N ILE A 111 2.29 7.38 -9.73
CA ILE A 111 1.65 8.62 -10.18
C ILE A 111 1.64 9.68 -9.07
N GLY A 112 1.40 9.30 -7.82
CA GLY A 112 1.52 10.20 -6.68
C GLY A 112 2.90 10.82 -6.57
N ARG A 113 3.97 10.01 -6.67
CA ARG A 113 5.36 10.50 -6.65
C ARG A 113 5.70 11.38 -7.85
N LEU A 114 5.24 11.03 -9.05
CA LEU A 114 5.48 11.84 -10.25
C LEU A 114 4.76 13.20 -10.22
N ARG A 115 3.57 13.28 -9.60
CA ARG A 115 2.91 14.57 -9.36
C ARG A 115 3.75 15.48 -8.47
N ALA A 116 4.22 14.94 -7.34
CA ALA A 116 5.07 15.68 -6.41
C ALA A 116 6.40 16.11 -7.06
N ALA A 117 7.04 15.21 -7.82
CA ALA A 117 8.26 15.52 -8.56
C ALA A 117 8.05 16.64 -9.58
N PHE A 118 6.93 16.63 -10.31
CA PHE A 118 6.60 17.66 -11.28
C PHE A 118 6.51 19.06 -10.63
N GLU A 119 5.87 19.16 -9.47
CA GLU A 119 5.74 20.41 -8.72
C GLU A 119 7.09 20.92 -8.21
N GLU A 120 7.93 20.02 -7.68
CA GLU A 120 9.30 20.36 -7.24
C GLU A 120 10.22 20.77 -8.38
N ASN A 121 9.97 20.29 -9.59
CA ASN A 121 10.69 20.69 -10.79
C ASN A 121 10.12 21.97 -11.44
N GLY A 122 9.29 22.74 -10.71
CA GLY A 122 8.76 24.04 -11.14
C GLY A 122 7.46 23.96 -11.94
N GLY A 123 6.83 22.79 -11.99
CA GLY A 123 5.56 22.57 -12.66
C GLY A 123 4.38 23.09 -11.84
N LYS A 124 3.43 23.77 -12.51
CA LYS A 124 2.19 24.22 -11.87
C LYS A 124 1.20 23.06 -11.72
N PRO A 125 0.50 22.92 -10.58
CA PRO A 125 -0.43 21.81 -10.37
C PRO A 125 -1.56 21.75 -11.40
N GLU A 126 -1.98 22.89 -11.97
CA GLU A 126 -3.01 22.97 -13.00
C GLU A 126 -2.55 22.42 -14.36
N ALA A 127 -1.26 22.55 -14.66
CA ALA A 127 -0.64 22.05 -15.89
C ALA A 127 -0.11 20.62 -15.74
N ASN A 128 -0.36 19.97 -14.60
CA ASN A 128 0.24 18.69 -14.26
C ASN A 128 -0.34 17.55 -15.12
N PRO A 129 0.47 16.90 -15.99
CA PRO A 129 -0.02 15.86 -16.90
C PRO A 129 -0.45 14.59 -16.16
N PHE A 130 0.14 14.31 -15.00
CA PHE A 130 -0.19 13.18 -14.13
C PHE A 130 -1.49 13.43 -13.35
N GLY A 131 -1.89 14.69 -13.19
CA GLY A 131 -3.12 15.14 -12.53
C GLY A 131 -4.36 15.08 -13.42
N THR A 132 -4.24 14.75 -14.70
CA THR A 132 -5.36 14.83 -15.66
C THR A 132 -6.50 13.85 -15.36
N ARG A 133 -7.72 14.20 -15.80
CA ARG A 133 -8.92 13.35 -15.64
C ARG A 133 -8.73 11.97 -16.27
N ALA A 134 -8.09 11.90 -17.44
CA ALA A 134 -7.83 10.65 -18.15
C ALA A 134 -6.98 9.69 -17.31
N VAL A 135 -5.90 10.17 -16.67
CA VAL A 135 -5.03 9.36 -15.81
C VAL A 135 -5.80 8.84 -14.59
N ARG A 136 -6.63 9.69 -13.95
CA ARG A 136 -7.45 9.26 -12.80
C ARG A 136 -8.47 8.18 -13.16
N LEU A 137 -9.13 8.31 -14.32
CA LEU A 137 -10.10 7.30 -14.79
C LEU A 137 -9.40 5.99 -15.12
N TYR A 138 -8.24 6.04 -15.78
CA TYR A 138 -7.45 4.85 -16.07
C TYR A 138 -7.03 4.09 -14.79
N LEU A 139 -6.51 4.79 -13.77
CA LEU A 139 -6.12 4.14 -12.51
C LEU A 139 -7.31 3.47 -11.81
N ARG A 140 -8.50 4.09 -11.87
CA ARG A 140 -9.74 3.50 -11.35
C ARG A 140 -10.12 2.24 -12.11
N GLU A 141 -10.11 2.29 -13.44
CA GLU A 141 -10.41 1.14 -14.28
C GLU A 141 -9.43 -0.02 -14.05
N VAL A 142 -8.12 0.26 -13.97
CA VAL A 142 -7.10 -0.75 -13.68
C VAL A 142 -7.33 -1.39 -12.31
N ARG A 143 -7.67 -0.59 -11.29
CA ARG A 143 -8.02 -1.11 -9.96
C ARG A 143 -9.22 -2.06 -10.06
N ASP A 144 -10.28 -1.69 -10.75
CA ASP A 144 -11.49 -2.51 -10.88
C ASP A 144 -11.22 -3.81 -11.66
N LEU A 145 -10.51 -3.71 -12.79
CA LEU A 145 -10.11 -4.87 -13.60
C LEU A 145 -9.26 -5.86 -12.80
N GLN A 146 -8.24 -5.38 -12.08
CA GLN A 146 -7.40 -6.24 -11.26
C GLN A 146 -8.14 -6.83 -10.07
N SER A 147 -9.05 -6.07 -9.44
CA SER A 147 -9.81 -6.55 -8.28
C SER A 147 -10.75 -7.70 -8.69
N LYS A 148 -11.47 -7.53 -9.80
CA LYS A 148 -12.30 -8.58 -10.40
C LYS A 148 -11.46 -9.79 -10.82
N ALA A 149 -10.34 -9.57 -11.53
CA ALA A 149 -9.47 -10.64 -12.01
C ALA A 149 -8.89 -11.50 -10.88
N ARG A 150 -8.62 -10.92 -9.71
CA ARG A 150 -8.10 -11.64 -8.54
C ARG A 150 -9.19 -12.22 -7.63
N GLY A 151 -10.47 -12.02 -7.96
CA GLY A 151 -11.57 -12.47 -7.09
C GLY A 151 -11.75 -11.64 -5.83
N ILE A 152 -11.10 -10.48 -5.75
CA ILE A 152 -11.24 -9.55 -4.63
C ILE A 152 -12.43 -8.66 -4.96
N SER A 153 -13.65 -9.20 -4.77
CA SER A 153 -14.83 -8.35 -4.75
C SER A 153 -14.85 -7.57 -3.43
N TYR A 154 -14.92 -6.24 -3.50
CA TYR A 154 -15.19 -5.38 -2.34
C TYR A 154 -16.67 -5.46 -1.88
N GLU A 155 -17.44 -6.43 -2.39
CA GLU A 155 -18.72 -6.84 -1.79
C GLU A 155 -18.43 -7.30 -0.37
N LYS A 156 -18.54 -6.35 0.55
CA LYS A 156 -18.79 -6.51 1.98
C LYS A 156 -18.18 -7.78 2.57
N LYS A 157 -17.14 -7.59 3.37
CA LYS A 157 -16.90 -8.40 4.57
C LYS A 157 -18.14 -8.34 5.49
N LYS A 158 -19.22 -9.00 5.08
CA LYS A 158 -20.44 -9.33 5.82
C LYS A 158 -20.55 -10.86 5.86
N ARG A 159 -19.45 -11.53 6.22
CA ARG A 159 -19.35 -12.95 6.59
C ARG A 159 -17.91 -13.16 7.06
N LYS A 160 -17.54 -13.44 8.30
CA LYS A 160 -18.20 -13.74 9.57
C LYS A 160 -17.29 -13.09 10.63
N ARG A 161 -17.83 -12.26 11.52
CA ARG A 161 -17.31 -12.28 12.90
C ARG A 161 -17.56 -13.71 13.41
N PRO A 162 -16.62 -14.38 14.09
CA PRO A 162 -17.02 -15.49 14.92
C PRO A 162 -17.99 -14.90 15.94
N SER A 163 -19.29 -15.18 15.76
CA SER A 163 -20.23 -15.14 16.87
C SER A 163 -19.64 -16.08 17.90
N SER A 164 -19.16 -15.52 19.01
CA SER A 164 -18.85 -16.26 20.22
C SER A 164 -19.98 -17.26 20.41
N ALA A 165 -19.63 -18.54 20.46
CA ALA A 165 -20.55 -19.60 20.79
C ALA A 165 -21.21 -19.22 22.12
N HIS A 166 -22.47 -18.78 22.04
CA HIS A 166 -23.33 -18.71 23.19
C HIS A 166 -23.60 -20.17 23.56
N GLN A 167 -22.90 -20.67 24.57
CA GLN A 167 -23.30 -21.86 25.29
C GLN A 167 -24.76 -21.66 25.70
N GLN A 168 -25.64 -22.48 25.14
CA GLN A 168 -26.99 -22.65 25.64
C GLN A 168 -26.89 -23.08 27.11
N THR A 169 -27.21 -22.16 28.01
CA THR A 169 -27.59 -22.46 29.38
C THR A 169 -29.13 -22.46 29.43
N PRO A 170 -29.79 -23.49 29.99
CA PRO A 170 -31.24 -23.49 30.11
C PRO A 170 -31.67 -22.36 31.05
N SER A 171 -32.62 -21.56 30.60
CA SER A 171 -33.22 -20.45 31.33
C SER A 171 -33.98 -20.93 32.57
N LEU A 172 -33.53 -20.52 33.77
CA LEU A 172 -34.31 -20.55 35.00
C LEU A 172 -35.16 -19.27 35.11
N PRO A 173 -36.39 -19.34 35.68
CA PRO A 173 -37.27 -18.18 35.77
C PRO A 173 -36.75 -17.12 36.77
N PHE A 174 -36.95 -15.85 36.42
CA PHE A 174 -36.55 -14.69 37.21
C PHE A 174 -37.26 -14.63 38.58
N PRO A 175 -36.57 -14.28 39.68
CA PRO A 175 -37.22 -14.00 40.96
C PRO A 175 -37.91 -12.62 40.97
N PRO A 176 -38.96 -12.42 41.80
CA PRO A 176 -39.72 -11.17 41.87
C PRO A 176 -38.90 -10.02 42.49
N PRO A 177 -39.29 -8.76 42.24
CA PRO A 177 -38.57 -7.58 42.72
C PRO A 177 -38.65 -7.43 44.24
N ARG A 178 -37.54 -7.00 44.86
CA ARG A 178 -37.44 -6.71 46.30
C ARG A 178 -38.21 -5.43 46.66
N PRO A 179 -38.77 -5.35 47.88
CA PRO A 179 -39.37 -4.12 48.40
C PRO A 179 -38.29 -3.06 48.75
N PRO A 180 -38.64 -1.77 48.74
CA PRO A 180 -37.73 -0.69 49.10
C PRO A 180 -37.40 -0.66 50.60
N PRO A 181 -36.22 -0.15 50.99
CA PRO A 181 -35.83 -0.05 52.39
C PRO A 181 -36.63 1.03 53.13
N PRO A 182 -36.99 0.81 54.41
CA PRO A 182 -37.65 1.81 55.23
C PRO A 182 -36.63 2.80 55.80
N GLY A 183 -37.01 4.08 55.84
CA GLY A 183 -36.41 5.07 56.73
C GLY A 183 -35.56 6.12 56.04
N ALA A 184 -36.23 7.12 55.50
CA ALA A 184 -35.70 8.48 55.51
C ALA A 184 -35.97 9.08 56.90
N CYS A 185 -34.91 9.54 57.55
CA CYS A 185 -34.94 10.70 58.44
C CYS A 185 -34.09 11.78 57.78
#